data_AF-A0A401ZZB4-F1
#
_entry.id   AF-A0A401ZZB4-F1
#
_cell.length_a   1.000
_cell.length_b   1.000
_cell.length_c   1.000
_cell.angle_alpha   90.00
_cell.angle_beta   90.00
_cell.angle_gamma   90.00
#
_symmetry.space_group_name_H-M   'P 1'
#
loop_
_entity.id
_entity.type
_entity.pdbx_description
1 polymer ?
#
loop_
_entity_poly.entity_id
_entity_poly.type
_entity_poly.pdbx_seq_one_letter_code
_entity_poly.pdbx_strand_id
1 'polypeptide(L)' 'MMDAIIGRYRARVEESGLILRHSCGINFDLSPEETLGLLDFIMAYRQTLLSLREREPDASLERIVLEYEESLKSLQSSKG' A
#
# COMPACT_ATOMS: atom_id res chain seq x y z
N MET A 1 -26.22 13.95 6.42
CA MET A 1 -25.81 12.61 5.98
C MET A 1 -24.86 12.75 4.79
N MET A 2 -23.67 12.16 4.87
CA MET A 2 -22.61 12.30 3.87
C MET A 2 -22.11 10.92 3.44
N ASP A 3 -21.95 10.70 2.14
CA ASP A 3 -21.44 9.44 1.57
C ASP A 3 -20.04 9.67 0.97
N ALA A 4 -19.16 8.70 1.14
CA ALA A 4 -17.82 8.68 0.55
C ALA A 4 -17.45 7.26 0.09
N ILE A 5 -16.43 7.16 -0.78
CA ILE A 5 -15.84 5.87 -1.16
C ILE A 5 -14.42 5.82 -0.59
N ILE A 6 -14.14 4.77 0.19
CA ILE A 6 -12.82 4.53 0.80
C ILE A 6 -12.35 3.16 0.31
N GLY A 7 -11.45 3.16 -0.68
CA GLY A 7 -10.99 1.93 -1.33
C GLY A 7 -12.16 1.14 -1.94
N ARG A 8 -12.42 -0.06 -1.39
CA ARG A 8 -13.53 -0.94 -1.81
C ARG A 8 -14.81 -0.79 -0.98
N TYR A 9 -14.82 0.15 -0.04
CA TYR A 9 -15.94 0.37 0.86
C TYR A 9 -16.70 1.64 0.46
N ARG A 10 -18.04 1.57 0.49
CA ARG A 10 -18.90 2.75 0.56
C ARG A 10 -19.07 3.11 2.03
N ALA A 11 -18.65 4.31 2.40
CA ALA A 11 -18.78 4.89 3.72
C ALA A 11 -19.99 5.82 3.76
N ARG A 12 -20.80 5.73 4.82
CA ARG A 12 -21.91 6.64 5.08
C ARG A 12 -21.85 7.16 6.50
N VAL A 13 -21.81 8.47 6.64
CA VAL A 13 -21.83 9.16 7.94
C VAL A 13 -23.28 9.48 8.30
N GLU A 14 -23.71 8.93 9.43
CA GLU A 14 -25.03 9.11 10.02
C GLU A 14 -24.91 9.73 11.43
N GLU A 15 -26.01 10.19 12.01
CA GLU A 15 -25.99 10.70 13.40
C GLU A 15 -25.67 9.59 14.41
N SER A 16 -26.03 8.35 14.09
CA SER A 16 -25.77 7.17 14.90
C SER A 16 -24.36 6.58 14.76
N GLY A 17 -23.53 7.08 13.83
CA GLY A 17 -22.18 6.57 13.62
C GLY A 17 -21.77 6.46 12.15
N LEU A 18 -20.99 5.43 11.83
CA LEU A 18 -20.39 5.23 10.51
C LEU A 18 -20.70 3.83 9.96
N ILE A 19 -21.32 3.78 8.78
CA ILE A 19 -21.54 2.52 8.06
C ILE A 19 -20.48 2.35 6.98
N LEU A 20 -19.77 1.22 7.00
CA LEU A 20 -18.83 0.80 5.96
C LEU A 20 -19.36 -0.44 5.25
N ARG A 21 -19.74 -0.31 3.97
CA ARG A 21 -20.25 -1.41 3.14
C ARG A 21 -19.22 -1.86 2.12
N HIS A 22 -18.78 -3.11 2.21
CA HIS A 22 -17.96 -3.74 1.18
C HIS A 22 -18.82 -4.20 -0.01
N SER A 23 -18.23 -4.26 -1.20
CA SER A 23 -18.93 -4.71 -2.42
C SER A 23 -19.40 -6.16 -2.39
N CYS A 24 -18.79 -7.02 -1.55
CA CYS A 24 -19.23 -8.41 -1.37
C CYS A 24 -20.39 -8.57 -0.37
N GLY A 25 -20.96 -7.47 0.14
CA GLY A 25 -22.13 -7.49 1.03
C GLY A 25 -21.82 -7.49 2.53
N ILE A 26 -20.54 -7.46 2.93
CA ILE A 26 -20.14 -7.26 4.34
C ILE A 26 -20.42 -5.81 4.73
N ASN A 27 -21.04 -5.60 5.89
CA ASN A 27 -21.29 -4.29 6.46
C ASN A 27 -20.69 -4.22 7.87
N PHE A 28 -20.02 -3.10 8.15
CA PHE A 28 -19.66 -2.70 9.50
C PHE A 28 -20.52 -1.50 9.86
N ASP A 29 -21.24 -1.62 10.97
CA ASP A 29 -22.02 -0.53 11.54
C ASP A 29 -21.31 -0.13 12.83
N LEU A 30 -20.58 0.98 12.76
CA LEU A 30 -19.71 1.45 13.83
C LEU A 30 -20.48 2.48 14.65
N SER A 31 -20.50 2.30 15.97
CA SER A 31 -21.01 3.32 16.88
C SER A 31 -20.18 4.61 16.80
N PRO A 32 -20.65 5.72 17.39
CA PRO A 32 -19.86 6.95 17.46
C PRO A 32 -18.52 6.74 18.16
N GLU A 33 -18.49 5.95 19.24
CA GLU A 33 -17.27 5.64 19.99
C GLU A 33 -16.28 4.79 19.17
N GLU A 34 -16.78 3.77 18.46
CA GLU A 34 -15.95 2.95 17.57
C GLU A 34 -15.42 3.75 16.38
N THR A 35 -16.22 4.69 15.86
CA THR A 35 -15.82 5.60 14.79
C THR A 35 -14.69 6.53 15.24
N LEU A 36 -14.76 7.06 16.46
CA LEU A 36 -13.67 7.84 17.06
C LEU A 36 -12.40 6.98 17.24
N GLY A 37 -12.54 5.75 17.74
CA GLY A 37 -11.42 4.83 17.86
C GLY A 37 -10.77 4.48 16.51
N LEU A 38 -11.58 4.33 15.45
CA LEU A 38 -11.07 4.13 14.09
C LEU A 38 -10.30 5.36 13.58
N LEU A 39 -10.79 6.57 13.85
CA LEU A 39 -10.09 7.80 13.51
C LEU A 39 -8.74 7.88 14.22
N ASP A 40 -8.71 7.61 15.53
CA ASP A 40 -7.48 7.61 16.33
C ASP A 40 -6.45 6.61 15.77
N PHE A 41 -6.91 5.41 15.41
CA PHE A 41 -6.07 4.38 14.79
C PHE A 41 -5.48 4.86 13.45
N ILE A 42 -6.30 5.43 12.56
CA ILE A 42 -5.85 5.96 11.27
C ILE A 42 -4.84 7.10 11.48
N MET A 43 -5.08 7.97 12.46
CA MET A 43 -4.19 9.08 12.79
C MET A 43 -2.85 8.62 13.34
N ALA A 44 -2.82 7.62 14.22
CA ALA A 44 -1.60 7.00 14.69
C ALA A 44 -0.80 6.38 13.53
N TYR A 45 -1.48 5.69 12.60
CA TYR A 45 -0.83 5.04 11.47
C TYR A 45 -0.33 6.01 10.40
N ARG A 46 -0.87 7.24 10.33
CA ARG A 46 -0.49 8.26 9.34
C ARG A 46 1.02 8.53 9.32
N GLN A 47 1.67 8.60 10.49
CA GLN A 47 3.11 8.87 10.55
C GLN A 47 3.93 7.74 9.94
N THR A 48 3.53 6.48 10.17
CA THR A 48 4.14 5.31 9.52
C THR A 48 3.94 5.35 8.00
N LEU A 49 2.77 5.77 7.52
CA LEU A 49 2.53 5.92 6.08
C LEU A 49 3.38 7.01 5.43
N LEU A 50 3.58 8.14 6.11
CA LEU A 50 4.42 9.23 5.61
C LEU A 50 5.88 8.80 5.49
N SER A 51 6.42 8.08 6.48
CA SER A 51 7.81 7.61 6.44
C SER A 51 8.05 6.52 5.39
N LEU A 52 7.04 5.72 5.05
CA LEU A 52 7.12 4.76 3.95
C LEU A 52 7.15 5.46 2.57
N ARG A 53 6.44 6.58 2.43
CA ARG A 53 6.42 7.36 1.18
C ARG A 53 7.75 8.07 0.91
N GLU A 54 8.42 8.57 1.94
CA GLU A 54 9.76 9.18 1.84
C GLU A 54 10.85 8.15 1.50
N ARG A 55 10.52 6.85 1.53
CA ARG A 55 11.42 5.73 1.23
C ARG A 55 11.30 5.19 -0.20
N GLU A 56 10.42 5.75 -1.05
CA GLU A 56 10.50 5.45 -2.49
C GLU A 56 11.92 5.80 -2.98
N PRO A 57 12.56 4.93 -3.79
CA PRO A 57 13.95 5.11 -4.14
C PRO A 57 14.06 6.42 -4.91
N ASP A 58 14.89 7.30 -4.38
CA ASP A 58 15.36 8.50 -5.02
C ASP A 58 15.66 8.17 -6.49
N ALA A 59 15.02 8.85 -7.44
CA ALA A 59 15.19 8.63 -8.88
C ALA A 59 16.64 8.88 -9.36
N SER A 60 17.53 9.24 -8.42
CA SER A 60 18.96 9.42 -8.53
C SER A 60 19.78 8.13 -8.34
N LEU A 61 19.18 7.00 -7.94
CA LEU A 61 19.91 5.74 -7.87
C LEU A 61 20.22 5.24 -9.29
N GLU A 62 21.46 5.46 -9.72
CA GLU A 62 22.01 4.94 -10.96
C GLU A 62 21.74 3.43 -11.06
N ARG A 63 20.98 3.05 -12.08
CA ARG A 63 20.67 1.67 -12.41
C ARG A 63 21.95 1.01 -12.94
N ILE A 64 22.66 0.30 -12.07
CA ILE A 64 23.77 -0.57 -12.50
C ILE A 64 23.15 -1.82 -13.14
N VAL A 65 23.19 -1.88 -14.48
CA VAL A 65 22.87 -3.09 -15.24
C VAL A 65 24.12 -3.96 -15.26
N LEU A 66 24.09 -5.09 -14.55
CA LEU A 66 25.13 -6.10 -14.64
C LEU A 66 24.88 -6.96 -15.89
N GLU A 67 25.60 -6.66 -16.96
CA GLU A 67 25.73 -7.59 -18.08
C GLU A 67 26.62 -8.75 -17.61
N TYR A 68 26.02 -9.94 -17.45
CA TYR A 68 26.78 -11.16 -17.28
C TYR A 68 27.52 -11.42 -18.60
N GLU A 69 28.78 -10.98 -18.68
CA GLU A 69 29.67 -11.43 -19.76
C GLU A 69 29.79 -12.95 -19.67
N GLU A 70 29.47 -13.64 -20.77
CA GLU A 70 29.72 -15.06 -21.00
C GLU A 70 31.23 -15.36 -20.98
N SER A 71 31.85 -15.31 -19.80
CA SER A 71 33.19 -15.84 -19.56
C SER A 71 33.17 -17.37 -19.51
N LEU A 72 32.75 -18.06 -20.58
CA LEU A 72 32.82 -19.52 -20.68
C LEU A 72 33.06 -20.07 -22.11
N LYS A 73 33.83 -19.40 -22.98
CA LYS A 73 34.28 -20.00 -24.26
C LYS A 73 35.78 -19.89 -24.58
N SER A 74 36.66 -19.75 -23.58
CA SER A 74 38.11 -19.86 -23.79
C SER A 74 38.71 -21.26 -23.49
N LEU A 75 37.89 -22.30 -23.34
CA LEU A 75 38.38 -23.63 -22.89
C LEU A 75 38.17 -24.84 -23.82
N GLN A 76 37.73 -24.69 -25.09
CA GLN A 76 37.59 -25.85 -26.00
C GLN A 76 38.00 -25.63 -27.47
N SER A 77 39.03 -24.85 -27.77
CA SER A 77 39.72 -24.98 -29.08
C SER A 77 41.21 -24.69 -28.96
N SER A 78 41.89 -25.60 -28.27
CA SER A 78 43.29 -25.92 -28.56
C SER A 78 43.45 -27.42 -28.36
N LYS A 79 43.24 -28.17 -29.44
CA LYS A 79 43.86 -29.48 -29.75
C LYS A 79 43.24 -30.02 -31.04
N GLY A 80 44.07 -30.17 -32.07
CA GLY A 80 43.78 -30.92 -33.29
C GLY A 80 43.88 -30.09 -34.55
#